data_AF-A0A2D7K6U7-F1
#
_entry.id   AF-A0A2D7K6U7-F1
#
_cell.length_a   1.000
_cell.length_b   1.000
_cell.length_c   1.000
_cell.angle_alpha   90.00
_cell.angle_beta   90.00
_cell.angle_gamma   90.00
#
_symmetry.space_group_name_H-M   'P 1'
#
loop_
_entity.id
_entity.type
_entity.pdbx_description
1 polymer ?
#
loop_
_entity_poly.entity_id
_entity_poly.type
_entity_poly.pdbx_seq_one_letter_code
_entity_poly.pdbx_strand_id
1 'polypeptide(L)'
;MDILDFENSTYSVNLRKLTRKSRLGFGYRDIKHITIQDILIMNKHKELIKIYFGLGKINFTDDILEELGISEDMRIEKPGKIEDYEKRDVVVAKALKVVKERKKEEVAAFRKMAQEMRDNNKDLNIDIVD
;
A
#
# COMPACT_ATOMS: atom_id res chain seq x y z
N MET A 1 -13.95 36.86 20.98
CA MET A 1 -13.21 35.66 20.57
C MET A 1 -13.63 34.58 21.54
N ASP A 2 -14.51 33.69 21.09
CA ASP A 2 -15.22 32.76 21.96
C ASP A 2 -14.29 31.65 22.44
N ILE A 3 -14.54 31.12 23.64
CA ILE A 3 -13.80 29.97 24.20
C ILE A 3 -13.87 28.74 23.28
N LEU A 4 -14.90 28.65 22.43
CA LEU A 4 -15.10 27.61 21.43
C LEU A 4 -14.21 27.75 20.18
N ASP A 5 -13.67 28.95 19.91
CA ASP A 5 -12.71 29.15 18.80
C ASP A 5 -11.29 28.70 19.18
N PHE A 6 -10.99 28.58 20.48
CA PHE A 6 -9.67 28.18 20.96
C PHE A 6 -9.45 26.66 20.80
N GLU A 7 -10.49 25.84 20.98
CA GLU A 7 -10.41 24.40 20.72
C GLU A 7 -10.28 24.05 19.23
N ASN A 8 -10.78 24.93 18.35
CA ASN A 8 -10.65 24.80 16.90
C ASN A 8 -9.40 25.50 16.33
N SER A 9 -8.59 26.16 17.16
CA SER A 9 -7.29 26.75 16.78
C SER A 9 -6.18 25.69 16.65
N THR A 10 -6.50 24.56 16.02
CA THR A 10 -5.47 23.68 15.49
C THR A 10 -5.11 24.22 14.11
N TYR A 11 -3.85 24.65 13.95
CA TYR A 11 -3.29 25.08 12.66
C TYR A 11 -3.97 24.37 11.49
N SER A 12 -4.44 25.13 10.50
CA SER A 12 -4.94 24.59 9.22
C SER A 12 -3.81 23.81 8.52
N VAL A 13 -3.59 22.57 8.93
CA VAL A 13 -2.66 21.65 8.29
C VAL A 13 -3.46 20.95 7.19
N ASN A 14 -3.21 21.32 5.94
CA ASN A 14 -3.89 20.80 4.76
C ASN A 14 -3.82 19.27 4.71
N LEU A 15 -4.92 18.63 4.28
CA LEU A 15 -4.95 17.20 3.97
C LEU A 15 -3.94 16.91 2.87
N ARG A 16 -2.99 16.00 3.13
CA ARG A 16 -1.97 15.63 2.15
C ARG A 16 -2.38 14.33 1.45
N LYS A 17 -2.72 14.42 0.17
CA LYS A 17 -2.95 13.26 -0.71
C LYS A 17 -1.63 12.88 -1.40
N LEU A 18 -1.08 11.73 -1.03
CA LEU A 18 0.19 11.21 -1.51
C LEU A 18 0.01 10.40 -2.80
N THR A 19 0.86 10.68 -3.78
CA THR A 19 0.96 9.96 -5.05
C THR A 19 2.21 9.07 -5.08
N ARG A 20 2.36 8.22 -6.11
CA ARG A 20 3.53 7.33 -6.26
C ARG A 20 4.88 8.06 -6.19
N LYS A 21 4.97 9.23 -6.83
CA LYS A 21 6.18 10.07 -6.85
C LYS A 21 6.36 10.91 -5.59
N SER A 22 5.37 10.96 -4.70
CA SER A 22 5.47 11.70 -3.45
C SER A 22 6.46 11.03 -2.51
N ARG A 23 7.34 11.82 -1.89
CA ARG A 23 8.17 11.35 -0.76
C ARG A 23 7.33 11.28 0.50
N LEU A 24 7.54 10.27 1.35
CA LEU A 24 6.76 10.15 2.58
C LEU A 24 6.99 11.35 3.51
N GLY A 25 8.23 11.72 3.79
CA GLY A 25 8.61 12.91 4.55
C GLY A 25 8.48 12.79 6.07
N PHE A 26 7.92 11.68 6.58
CA PHE A 26 7.78 11.38 8.01
C PHE A 26 7.92 9.87 8.26
N GLY A 27 7.88 9.45 9.53
CA GLY A 27 8.08 8.06 9.93
C GLY A 27 9.55 7.69 10.17
N TYR A 28 9.82 6.38 10.20
CA TYR A 28 11.15 5.83 10.48
C TYR A 28 12.14 6.10 9.32
N ARG A 29 13.44 6.11 9.64
CA ARG A 29 14.52 6.51 8.71
C ARG A 29 14.49 5.76 7.38
N ASP A 30 14.06 4.51 7.40
CA ASP A 30 14.01 3.57 6.29
C ASP A 30 12.85 3.77 5.31
N ILE A 31 11.88 4.64 5.63
CA ILE A 31 10.77 5.03 4.73
C ILE A 31 10.63 6.54 4.57
N LYS A 32 11.20 7.33 5.48
CA LYS A 32 11.01 8.78 5.55
C LYS A 32 11.43 9.53 4.28
N HIS A 33 12.54 9.14 3.67
CA HIS A 33 13.17 9.91 2.58
C HIS A 33 12.94 9.32 1.18
N ILE A 34 12.17 8.24 1.08
CA ILE A 34 11.90 7.53 -0.18
C ILE A 34 10.48 7.83 -0.69
N THR A 35 10.21 7.46 -1.94
CA THR A 35 8.90 7.68 -2.57
C THR A 35 7.90 6.61 -2.19
N ILE A 36 6.60 6.88 -2.35
CA ILE A 36 5.57 5.86 -2.12
C ILE A 36 5.77 4.66 -3.06
N GLN A 37 6.18 4.90 -4.30
CA GLN A 37 6.52 3.84 -5.24
C GLN A 37 7.64 2.92 -4.73
N ASP A 38 8.72 3.49 -4.20
CA ASP A 38 9.82 2.69 -3.66
C ASP A 38 9.37 1.87 -2.43
N ILE A 39 8.52 2.44 -1.58
CA ILE A 39 7.98 1.73 -0.40
C ILE A 39 7.14 0.52 -0.81
N LEU A 40 6.35 0.64 -1.88
CA LEU A 40 5.56 -0.46 -2.45
C LEU A 40 6.48 -1.56 -3.01
N ILE A 41 7.51 -1.18 -3.80
CA ILE A 41 8.52 -2.11 -4.35
C ILE A 41 9.27 -2.84 -3.23
N MET A 42 9.62 -2.14 -2.15
CA MET A 42 10.26 -2.71 -0.96
C MET A 42 9.33 -3.61 -0.12
N ASN A 43 8.10 -3.84 -0.58
CA ASN A 43 7.09 -4.65 0.08
C ASN A 43 6.70 -4.15 1.48
N LYS A 44 6.80 -2.85 1.72
CA LYS A 44 6.46 -2.21 3.02
C LYS A 44 5.00 -1.75 3.09
N HIS A 45 4.10 -2.44 2.38
CA HIS A 45 2.66 -2.17 2.32
C HIS A 45 2.03 -1.99 3.71
N LYS A 46 2.42 -2.82 4.70
CA LYS A 46 1.93 -2.74 6.08
C LYS A 46 2.04 -1.34 6.67
N GLU A 47 3.16 -0.66 6.43
CA GLU A 47 3.38 0.65 7.04
C GLU A 47 2.59 1.75 6.35
N LEU A 48 2.39 1.65 5.03
CA LEU A 48 1.49 2.56 4.31
C LEU A 48 0.02 2.37 4.76
N ILE A 49 -0.42 1.12 4.96
CA ILE A 49 -1.77 0.81 5.46
C ILE A 49 -1.96 1.39 6.88
N LYS A 50 -0.99 1.20 7.78
CA LYS A 50 -1.04 1.79 9.12
C LYS A 50 -1.04 3.31 9.09
N ILE A 51 -0.28 3.93 8.17
CA ILE A 51 -0.27 5.37 7.99
C ILE A 51 -1.64 5.86 7.54
N TYR A 52 -2.28 5.18 6.59
CA TYR A 52 -3.63 5.50 6.15
C TYR A 52 -4.62 5.45 7.32
N PHE A 53 -4.69 4.36 8.09
CA PHE A 53 -5.68 4.27 9.17
C PHE A 53 -5.29 5.04 10.44
N GLY A 54 -4.00 5.27 10.68
CA GLY A 54 -3.48 5.87 11.90
C GLY A 54 -3.34 7.39 11.85
N LEU A 55 -3.14 7.98 10.67
CA LEU A 55 -2.92 9.41 10.52
C LEU A 55 -4.14 10.12 9.94
N GLY A 56 -4.66 11.10 10.67
CA GLY A 56 -5.87 11.84 10.29
C GLY A 56 -5.73 12.60 8.97
N LYS A 57 -4.58 13.24 8.75
CA LYS A 57 -4.37 14.22 7.66
C LYS A 57 -3.54 13.69 6.49
N ILE A 58 -3.36 12.37 6.40
CA ILE A 58 -2.68 11.70 5.30
C ILE A 58 -3.68 10.84 4.55
N ASN A 59 -3.68 10.98 3.22
CA ASN A 59 -4.42 10.12 2.31
C ASN A 59 -3.51 9.70 1.15
N PHE A 60 -3.94 8.71 0.37
CA PHE A 60 -3.28 8.26 -0.85
C PHE A 60 -4.23 8.41 -2.03
N THR A 61 -3.69 8.33 -3.25
CA THR A 61 -4.52 8.17 -4.45
C THR A 61 -5.17 6.80 -4.48
N ASP A 62 -6.31 6.73 -5.16
CA ASP A 62 -7.20 5.58 -5.18
C ASP A 62 -6.49 4.33 -5.74
N ASP A 63 -5.60 4.50 -6.74
CA ASP A 63 -4.75 3.43 -7.27
C ASP A 63 -3.79 2.85 -6.22
N ILE A 64 -3.29 3.69 -5.31
CA ILE A 64 -2.42 3.24 -4.21
C ILE A 64 -3.26 2.56 -3.14
N LEU A 65 -4.46 3.06 -2.82
CA LEU A 65 -5.35 2.41 -1.85
C LEU A 65 -5.74 1.00 -2.33
N GLU A 66 -6.04 0.87 -3.62
CA GLU A 66 -6.31 -0.42 -4.25
C GLU A 66 -5.09 -1.35 -4.17
N GLU A 67 -3.88 -0.88 -4.51
CA GLU A 67 -2.65 -1.67 -4.37
C GLU A 67 -2.37 -2.09 -2.92
N LEU A 68 -2.70 -1.23 -1.95
CA LEU A 68 -2.61 -1.54 -0.52
C LEU A 68 -3.69 -2.50 -0.01
N GLY A 69 -4.63 -2.90 -0.86
CA GLY A 69 -5.71 -3.84 -0.50
C GLY A 69 -6.81 -3.20 0.33
N ILE A 70 -6.94 -1.87 0.24
CA ILE A 70 -7.97 -1.08 0.90
C ILE A 70 -9.09 -0.85 -0.12
N SER A 71 -10.09 -1.71 -0.06
CA SER A 71 -11.32 -1.58 -0.87
C SER A 71 -12.16 -0.40 -0.41
N GLU A 72 -13.10 0.05 -1.27
CA GLU A 72 -13.98 1.21 -0.98
C GLU A 72 -14.73 1.07 0.35
N ASP A 73 -15.17 -0.14 0.74
CA ASP A 73 -15.85 -0.42 2.02
C ASP A 73 -14.94 -0.25 3.24
N MET A 74 -13.63 -0.36 3.06
CA MET A 74 -12.64 -0.20 4.13
C MET A 74 -12.14 1.24 4.24
N ARG A 75 -12.49 2.13 3.31
CA ARG A 75 -12.02 3.52 3.33
C ARG A 75 -12.68 4.28 4.48
N ILE A 76 -11.92 5.20 5.06
CA ILE A 76 -12.41 6.13 6.07
C ILE A 76 -12.44 7.54 5.52
N GLU A 77 -13.38 8.35 6.00
CA GLU A 77 -13.43 9.77 5.66
C GLU A 77 -12.18 10.49 6.16
N LYS A 78 -11.63 11.35 5.30
CA LYS A 78 -10.44 12.15 5.60
C LYS A 78 -10.82 13.63 5.67
N PRO A 79 -10.37 14.38 6.70
CA PRO A 79 -9.44 13.95 7.74
C PRO A 79 -10.08 13.03 8.80
N GLY A 80 -9.42 11.92 9.13
CA GLY A 80 -9.95 10.90 10.03
C GLY A 80 -8.97 9.76 10.27
N LYS A 81 -9.02 9.16 11.46
CA LYS A 81 -8.16 8.03 11.87
C LYS A 81 -8.95 7.06 12.74
N ILE A 82 -8.48 5.82 12.82
CA ILE A 82 -8.97 4.84 13.80
C ILE A 82 -8.12 5.01 15.06
N GLU A 83 -8.73 5.55 16.12
CA GLU A 83 -8.06 5.77 17.41
C GLU A 83 -7.85 4.48 18.19
N ASP A 84 -8.81 3.56 18.08
CA ASP A 84 -8.75 2.23 18.67
C ASP A 84 -7.69 1.38 17.96
N TYR A 85 -6.62 1.07 18.69
CA TYR A 85 -5.47 0.33 18.18
C TYR A 85 -5.85 -1.10 17.76
N GLU A 86 -6.72 -1.77 18.51
CA GLU A 86 -7.13 -3.15 18.24
C GLU A 86 -8.00 -3.20 16.99
N LYS A 87 -8.99 -2.31 16.89
CA LYS A 87 -9.82 -2.19 15.68
C LYS A 87 -8.97 -1.86 14.46
N ARG A 88 -8.00 -0.96 14.61
CA ARG A 88 -7.08 -0.61 13.51
C ARG A 88 -6.28 -1.81 13.05
N ASP A 89 -5.73 -2.60 13.97
CA ASP A 89 -4.92 -3.76 13.64
C ASP A 89 -5.73 -4.85 12.92
N VAL A 90 -7.01 -5.03 13.27
CA VAL A 90 -7.94 -5.91 12.54
C VAL A 90 -8.11 -5.46 11.09
N VAL A 91 -8.37 -4.17 10.86
CA VAL A 91 -8.56 -3.62 9.51
C VAL A 91 -7.25 -3.68 8.70
N VAL A 92 -6.12 -3.37 9.32
CA VAL A 92 -4.78 -3.50 8.71
C VAL A 92 -4.50 -4.95 8.31
N ALA A 93 -4.85 -5.92 9.16
CA ALA A 93 -4.68 -7.34 8.87
C ALA A 93 -5.55 -7.79 7.69
N LYS A 94 -6.81 -7.32 7.61
CA LYS A 94 -7.71 -7.58 6.48
C LYS A 94 -7.11 -7.08 5.17
N ALA A 95 -6.64 -5.84 5.12
CA ALA A 95 -6.00 -5.27 3.92
C ALA A 95 -4.71 -6.03 3.53
N LEU A 96 -3.89 -6.38 4.51
CA LEU A 96 -2.67 -7.16 4.28
C LEU A 96 -2.93 -8.55 3.72
N LYS A 97 -4.04 -9.19 4.09
CA LYS A 97 -4.41 -10.50 3.54
C LYS A 97 -4.63 -10.41 2.03
N VAL A 98 -5.35 -9.38 1.58
CA VAL A 98 -5.60 -9.10 0.15
C VAL A 98 -4.29 -8.85 -0.61
N VAL A 99 -3.36 -8.08 -0.03
CA VAL A 99 -2.02 -7.85 -0.65
C VAL A 99 -1.25 -9.16 -0.79
N LYS A 100 -1.26 -10.02 0.25
CA LYS A 100 -0.57 -11.31 0.23
C LYS A 100 -1.18 -12.29 -0.79
N GLU A 101 -2.50 -12.31 -0.91
CA GLU A 101 -3.22 -13.16 -1.87
C GLU A 101 -2.86 -12.77 -3.30
N ARG A 102 -2.94 -11.48 -3.66
CA ARG A 102 -2.50 -11.00 -4.99
C ARG A 102 -1.05 -11.34 -5.30
N LYS A 103 -0.14 -11.12 -4.35
CA LYS A 103 1.27 -11.48 -4.53
C LYS A 103 1.48 -12.98 -4.74
N LYS A 104 0.68 -13.83 -4.09
CA LYS A 104 0.74 -15.29 -4.28
C LYS A 104 0.28 -15.67 -5.69
N GLU A 105 -0.78 -15.03 -6.18
CA GLU A 105 -1.30 -15.24 -7.55
C GLU A 105 -0.28 -14.81 -8.60
N GLU A 106 0.32 -13.63 -8.44
CA GLU A 106 1.38 -13.12 -9.32
C GLU A 106 2.58 -14.08 -9.38
N VAL A 107 3.05 -14.55 -8.22
CA VAL A 107 4.17 -15.49 -8.15
C VAL A 107 3.80 -16.85 -8.77
N ALA A 108 2.57 -17.32 -8.59
CA ALA A 108 2.11 -18.57 -9.19
C ALA A 108 2.01 -18.44 -10.72
N ALA A 109 1.48 -17.32 -11.23
CA ALA A 109 1.42 -17.03 -12.65
C ALA A 109 2.84 -16.93 -13.26
N PHE A 110 3.75 -16.22 -12.60
CA PHE A 110 5.14 -16.13 -13.04
C PHE A 110 5.83 -17.49 -13.06
N ARG A 111 5.60 -18.34 -12.04
CA ARG A 111 6.14 -19.69 -12.00
C ARG A 111 5.61 -20.56 -13.14
N LYS A 112 4.32 -20.46 -13.46
CA LYS A 112 3.71 -21.17 -14.59
C LYS A 112 4.30 -20.73 -15.92
N MET A 113 4.40 -19.42 -16.15
CA MET A 113 5.01 -18.84 -17.35
C MET A 113 6.48 -19.26 -17.52
N ALA A 114 7.25 -19.27 -16.42
CA ALA A 114 8.65 -19.72 -16.45
C ALA A 114 8.78 -21.21 -16.78
N GLN A 115 7.82 -22.04 -16.37
CA GLN A 115 7.77 -23.46 -16.72
C GLN A 115 7.45 -23.65 -18.20
N GLU A 116 6.42 -22.97 -18.71
CA GLU A 116 6.03 -22.99 -20.14
C GLU A 116 7.19 -22.55 -21.04
N MET A 117 7.95 -21.50 -20.68
CA MET A 117 9.14 -21.09 -21.44
C MET A 117 10.28 -22.11 -21.42
N ARG A 118 10.44 -22.87 -20.31
CA ARG A 118 11.45 -23.94 -20.23
C ARG A 118 11.07 -25.14 -21.08
N ASP A 119 9.78 -25.48 -21.10
CA ASP A 119 9.28 -26.63 -21.86
C ASP A 119 9.32 -26.34 -23.36
N ASN A 120 8.90 -25.14 -23.80
CA ASN A 120 9.02 -24.71 -25.20
C ASN A 120 10.48 -24.69 -25.72
N ASN A 121 11.46 -24.34 -24.87
CA ASN A 121 12.88 -24.37 -25.24
C ASN A 121 13.48 -25.79 -25.32
N LYS A 122 12.87 -26.78 -24.65
CA LYS A 122 13.25 -28.18 -24.81
C LYS A 122 12.74 -28.74 -26.14
N ASP A 123 11.52 -28.40 -26.52
CA ASP A 123 10.92 -28.87 -27.77
C ASP A 123 11.65 -28.32 -29.01
N LEU A 124 12.22 -27.11 -28.94
CA LEU A 124 13.03 -26.51 -30.01
C LEU A 124 14.42 -27.16 -30.22
N ASN A 125 14.92 -27.94 -29.26
CA ASN A 125 16.27 -28.53 -29.29
C ASN A 125 16.30 -30.00 -29.75
N ILE A 126 15.18 -30.55 -30.25
CA ILE A 126 15.07 -31.98 -30.59
C ILE A 126 15.32 -32.30 -32.08
N ASP A 127 15.41 -31.30 -32.97
CA ASP A 127 15.48 -31.54 -34.43
C ASP A 127 16.86 -31.31 -35.09
N ILE A 128 17.97 -31.47 -34.37
CA ILE A 128 19.29 -31.65 -35.02
C ILE A 128 19.69 -33.12 -34.85
N VAL A 129 19.11 -33.97 -35.70
CA VAL A 129 19.58 -35.34 -35.93
C VAL A 129 20.15 -35.39 -37.35
N ASP A 130 21.40 -35.83 -37.43
CA ASP A 130 22.27 -35.94 -38.62
C ASP A 130 21.62 -36.55 -39.88
#